data_AF-T0RBJ2-F1
#
_entry.id   AF-T0RBJ2-F1
#
_cell.length_a   1.000
_cell.length_b   1.000
_cell.length_c   1.000
_cell.angle_alpha   90.00
_cell.angle_beta   90.00
_cell.angle_gamma   90.00
#
_symmetry.space_group_name_H-M   'P 1'
#
loop_
_entity.id
_entity.type
_entity.pdbx_description
1 polymer ?
#
loop_
_entity_poly.entity_id
_entity_poly.type
_entity_poly.pdbx_seq_one_letter_code
_entity_poly.pdbx_strand_id
1 'polypeptide(L)'
;MMKKIILLSLFFTTVLATGKIQASTNKNTLAFCWQSKDKQWWCDGPDQILWSSEDTLKRALKRSGCESYSKTIAWAGDSKLGHLFVCNKKYSKFDRDIREKYNIKGY
;
A
#
# COMPACT_ATOMS: atom_id res chain seq x y z
N MET A 1 -45.19 2.33 44.62
CA MET A 1 -44.46 2.86 43.45
C MET A 1 -43.45 1.83 42.98
N MET A 2 -43.73 1.09 41.91
CA MET A 2 -42.90 -0.04 41.44
C MET A 2 -41.90 0.46 40.39
N LYS A 3 -40.60 0.40 40.70
CA LYS A 3 -39.51 0.70 39.75
C LYS A 3 -39.31 -0.51 38.84
N LYS A 4 -39.65 -0.35 37.55
CA LYS A 4 -39.29 -1.29 36.48
C LYS A 4 -37.80 -1.11 36.16
N ILE A 5 -36.99 -2.15 36.41
CA ILE A 5 -35.59 -2.20 35.97
C ILE A 5 -35.60 -2.82 34.57
N ILE A 6 -35.26 -2.01 33.57
CA ILE A 6 -35.12 -2.45 32.17
C ILE A 6 -33.72 -3.07 32.04
N LEU A 7 -33.68 -4.38 31.78
CA LEU A 7 -32.47 -5.13 31.49
C LEU A 7 -32.00 -4.77 30.08
N LEU A 8 -30.92 -3.99 29.96
CA LEU A 8 -30.31 -3.66 28.68
C LEU A 8 -29.39 -4.81 28.25
N SER A 9 -29.90 -5.72 27.42
CA SER A 9 -29.10 -6.81 26.83
C SER A 9 -28.08 -6.24 25.85
N LEU A 10 -26.83 -6.11 26.27
CA LEU A 10 -25.69 -5.82 25.42
C LEU A 10 -25.39 -7.05 24.54
N PHE A 11 -25.89 -7.03 23.31
CA PHE A 11 -25.46 -7.95 22.26
C PHE A 11 -24.05 -7.57 21.83
N PHE A 12 -23.05 -8.24 22.40
CA PHE A 12 -21.67 -8.20 21.92
C PHE A 12 -21.61 -9.04 20.64
N THR A 13 -21.84 -8.43 19.48
CA THR A 13 -21.65 -9.08 18.19
C THR A 13 -20.15 -9.22 17.93
N THR A 14 -19.59 -10.39 18.22
CA THR A 14 -18.24 -10.75 17.80
C THR A 14 -18.23 -10.85 16.29
N VAL A 15 -17.79 -9.80 15.62
CA VAL A 15 -17.50 -9.83 14.18
C VAL A 15 -16.32 -10.76 14.00
N LEU A 16 -16.58 -12.02 13.63
CA LEU A 16 -15.57 -12.93 13.14
C LEU A 16 -15.03 -12.34 11.83
N ALA A 17 -13.95 -11.56 11.94
CA ALA A 17 -13.20 -11.11 10.78
C ALA A 17 -12.55 -12.35 10.14
N THR A 18 -13.21 -12.93 9.14
CA THR A 18 -12.61 -13.91 8.24
C THR A 18 -11.54 -13.19 7.41
N GLY A 19 -10.35 -13.05 8.00
CA GLY A 19 -9.17 -12.59 7.27
C GLY A 19 -8.85 -13.62 6.20
N LYS A 20 -9.04 -13.25 4.92
CA LYS A 20 -8.52 -14.05 3.81
C LYS A 20 -7.01 -14.13 4.00
N ILE A 21 -6.48 -15.34 4.19
CA ILE A 21 -5.04 -15.57 4.24
C ILE A 21 -4.52 -15.34 2.82
N GLN A 22 -4.03 -14.13 2.55
CA GLN A 22 -3.37 -13.81 1.29
C GLN A 22 -2.06 -14.59 1.26
N ALA A 23 -1.99 -15.58 0.37
CA ALA A 23 -0.80 -16.39 0.18
C ALA A 23 0.41 -15.47 -0.05
N SER A 24 1.46 -15.65 0.76
CA SER A 24 2.76 -14.99 0.54
C SER A 24 3.25 -15.41 -0.83
N THR A 25 3.11 -14.53 -1.81
CA THR A 25 3.71 -14.77 -3.12
C THR A 25 5.19 -14.44 -2.99
N ASN A 26 6.07 -15.34 -3.44
CA ASN A 26 7.53 -15.16 -3.41
C ASN A 26 8.05 -14.02 -4.34
N LYS A 27 7.14 -13.14 -4.75
CA LYS A 27 7.36 -12.02 -5.66
C LYS A 27 8.02 -10.87 -4.89
N ASN A 28 8.83 -10.11 -5.59
CA ASN A 28 9.36 -8.86 -5.07
C ASN A 28 8.24 -7.84 -4.91
N THR A 29 8.28 -6.99 -3.89
CA THR A 29 7.38 -5.85 -3.79
C THR A 29 7.64 -4.85 -4.92
N LEU A 30 6.64 -4.01 -5.22
CA LEU A 30 6.79 -2.90 -6.15
C LEU A 30 6.55 -1.58 -5.41
N ALA A 31 7.10 -0.50 -5.94
CA ALA A 31 6.65 0.85 -5.66
C ALA A 31 6.35 1.57 -6.97
N PHE A 32 5.29 2.38 -7.02
CA PHE A 32 5.00 3.28 -8.12
C PHE A 32 5.31 4.71 -7.70
N CYS A 33 6.21 5.39 -8.41
CA CYS A 33 6.56 6.77 -8.13
C CYS A 33 6.38 7.66 -9.34
N TRP A 34 5.93 8.90 -9.11
CA TRP A 34 5.78 9.92 -10.14
C TRP A 34 6.30 11.26 -9.61
N GLN A 35 6.67 12.14 -10.53
CA GLN A 35 7.11 13.49 -10.21
C GLN A 35 6.00 14.48 -10.56
N SER A 36 5.70 15.41 -9.65
CA SER A 36 4.79 16.52 -9.92
C SER A 36 5.45 17.57 -10.81
N LYS A 37 4.66 18.55 -11.28
CA LYS A 37 5.16 19.70 -12.04
C LYS A 37 6.17 20.53 -11.24
N ASP A 38 6.01 20.57 -9.91
CA ASP A 38 6.90 21.27 -8.98
C ASP A 38 8.18 20.48 -8.63
N LYS A 39 8.48 19.45 -9.43
CA LYS A 39 9.63 18.54 -9.26
C LYS A 39 9.63 17.75 -7.95
N GLN A 40 8.49 17.69 -7.25
CA GLN A 40 8.31 16.93 -6.03
C GLN A 40 7.98 15.47 -6.34
N TRP A 41 8.55 14.54 -5.58
CA TRP A 41 8.38 13.11 -5.76
C TRP A 41 7.29 12.56 -4.86
N TRP A 42 6.40 11.78 -5.48
CA TRP A 42 5.38 11.01 -4.80
C TRP A 42 5.64 9.53 -5.06
N CYS A 43 5.42 8.71 -4.05
CA CYS A 43 5.53 7.27 -4.16
C CYS A 43 4.38 6.57 -3.46
N ASP A 44 3.91 5.51 -4.09
CA ASP A 44 3.02 4.53 -3.55
C ASP A 44 3.79 3.20 -3.47
N GLY A 45 4.24 2.85 -2.26
CA GLY A 45 5.13 1.70 -2.04
C GLY A 45 4.51 0.62 -1.16
N PRO A 46 5.26 -0.46 -0.92
CA PRO A 46 4.75 -1.63 -0.21
C PRO A 46 4.33 -1.33 1.22
N ASP A 47 5.02 -0.40 1.90
CA ASP A 47 4.72 -0.12 3.30
C ASP A 47 3.59 0.91 3.41
N GLN A 48 3.63 1.94 2.56
CA GLN A 48 2.66 3.04 2.58
C GLN A 48 2.66 3.88 1.30
N ILE A 49 1.57 4.61 1.09
CA ILE A 49 1.54 5.75 0.18
C ILE A 49 2.08 6.96 0.93
N LEU A 50 2.91 7.77 0.27
CA LEU A 50 3.37 9.01 0.87
C LEU A 50 2.20 9.99 1.03
N TRP A 51 2.00 10.47 2.25
CA TRP A 51 1.01 11.53 2.56
C TRP A 51 1.55 12.94 2.30
N SER A 52 2.86 13.06 2.09
CA SER A 52 3.56 14.28 1.72
C SER A 52 4.60 13.95 0.65
N SER A 53 4.81 14.84 -0.30
CA SER A 53 5.88 14.65 -1.29
C SER A 53 7.27 14.78 -0.69
N GLU A 54 8.27 14.29 -1.43
CA GLU A 54 9.69 14.45 -1.12
C GLU A 54 10.41 15.25 -2.18
N ASP A 55 11.50 15.90 -1.77
CA ASP A 55 12.43 16.60 -2.65
C ASP A 55 13.18 15.66 -3.62
N THR A 56 13.36 14.40 -3.23
CA THR A 56 14.21 13.44 -3.94
C THR A 56 13.52 12.09 -4.05
N LEU A 57 13.71 11.44 -5.21
CA LEU A 57 13.21 10.08 -5.46
C LEU A 57 13.72 9.08 -4.42
N LYS A 58 15.00 9.18 -4.02
CA LYS A 58 15.60 8.27 -3.04
C LYS A 58 14.88 8.33 -1.69
N ARG A 59 14.56 9.54 -1.20
CA ARG A 59 13.78 9.71 0.04
C ARG A 59 12.36 9.17 -0.12
N ALA A 60 11.72 9.44 -1.26
CA ALA A 60 10.36 8.97 -1.54
C ALA A 60 10.26 7.44 -1.56
N LEU A 61 11.21 6.78 -2.23
CA LEU A 61 11.31 5.33 -2.27
C LEU A 61 11.59 4.73 -0.89
N LYS A 62 12.56 5.27 -0.16
CA LYS A 62 12.87 4.80 1.20
C LYS A 62 11.67 4.92 2.14
N ARG A 63 11.01 6.09 2.18
CA ARG A 63 9.83 6.32 3.04
C ARG A 63 8.64 5.44 2.66
N SER A 64 8.50 5.07 1.39
CA SER A 64 7.40 4.20 0.94
C SER A 64 7.70 2.69 1.07
N GLY A 65 8.90 2.32 1.56
CA GLY A 65 9.27 0.92 1.83
C GLY A 65 10.12 0.24 0.75
N CYS A 66 10.72 1.01 -0.17
CA CYS A 66 11.50 0.52 -1.31
C CYS A 66 12.92 1.11 -1.31
N GLU A 67 13.68 0.90 -0.22
CA GLU A 67 15.02 1.50 -0.07
C GLU A 67 16.03 1.07 -1.15
N SER A 68 15.87 -0.13 -1.71
CA SER A 68 16.66 -0.62 -2.84
C SER A 68 15.77 -1.31 -3.87
N TYR A 69 16.16 -1.19 -5.14
CA TYR A 69 15.44 -1.79 -6.26
C TYR A 69 16.44 -2.32 -7.31
N SER A 70 15.99 -3.30 -8.09
CA SER A 70 16.78 -3.97 -9.13
C SER A 70 16.41 -3.52 -10.54
N LYS A 71 15.19 -3.02 -10.73
CA LYS A 71 14.66 -2.66 -12.04
C LYS A 71 13.69 -1.49 -11.93
N THR A 72 13.72 -0.64 -12.95
CA THR A 72 12.77 0.46 -13.14
C THR A 72 12.02 0.23 -14.45
N ILE A 73 10.72 0.50 -14.45
CA ILE A 73 9.83 0.30 -15.61
C ILE A 73 8.97 1.55 -15.75
N ALA A 74 8.97 2.21 -16.91
CA ALA A 74 8.04 3.31 -17.17
C ALA A 74 6.60 2.79 -17.12
N TRP A 75 5.71 3.52 -16.44
CA TRP A 75 4.33 3.08 -16.24
C TRP A 75 3.35 4.25 -16.20
N ALA A 76 2.14 3.99 -16.67
CA ALA A 76 1.00 4.90 -16.58
C ALA A 76 -0.10 4.22 -15.78
N GLY A 77 -0.52 4.82 -14.67
CA GLY A 77 -1.55 4.26 -13.80
C GLY A 77 -2.15 5.31 -12.89
N ASP A 78 -3.43 5.15 -12.54
CA ASP A 78 -4.16 6.10 -11.67
C ASP A 78 -4.03 7.56 -12.15
N SER A 79 -4.19 7.77 -13.47
CA SER A 79 -4.05 9.07 -14.14
C SER A 79 -2.69 9.77 -13.96
N LYS A 80 -1.64 9.02 -13.57
CA LYS A 80 -0.27 9.51 -13.39
C LYS A 80 0.67 8.79 -14.35
N LEU A 81 1.65 9.54 -14.84
CA LEU A 81 2.81 9.01 -15.58
C LEU A 81 4.00 8.95 -14.63
N GLY A 82 4.62 7.79 -14.52
CA GLY A 82 5.69 7.56 -13.56
C GLY A 82 6.47 6.29 -13.86
N HIS A 83 7.02 5.69 -12.80
CA HIS A 83 7.84 4.51 -12.90
C HIS A 83 7.49 3.51 -11.80
N LEU A 84 7.50 2.23 -12.16
CA LEU A 84 7.50 1.12 -11.22
C LEU A 84 8.94 0.74 -10.87
N PHE A 85 9.16 0.49 -9.59
CA PHE A 85 10.43 0.04 -9.04
C PHE A 85 10.25 -1.36 -8.48
N VAL A 86 11.03 -2.32 -8.97
CA VAL A 86 11.07 -3.68 -8.43
C VAL A 86 11.97 -3.68 -7.20
N CYS A 87 11.37 -3.56 -6.03
CA CYS A 87 12.09 -3.44 -4.77
C CYS A 87 12.81 -4.76 -4.44
N ASN A 88 13.99 -4.70 -3.85
CA ASN A 88 14.72 -5.90 -3.41
C ASN A 88 14.20 -6.38 -2.04
N LYS A 89 12.88 -6.39 -1.87
CA LYS A 89 12.14 -6.84 -0.69
C LYS A 89 11.06 -7.82 -1.16
N LYS A 90 10.85 -8.91 -0.43
CA LYS A 90 9.81 -9.91 -0.74
C LYS A 90 8.45 -9.47 -0.20
N TYR A 91 7.41 -9.79 -0.95
CA TYR A 91 6.03 -9.44 -0.62
C TYR A 91 5.55 -10.19 0.63
N SER A 92 5.22 -9.43 1.67
CA SER A 92 4.61 -9.91 2.90
C SER A 92 3.09 -9.75 2.88
N LYS A 93 2.36 -10.48 3.72
CA LYS A 93 0.89 -10.37 3.81
C LYS A 93 0.39 -9.00 4.29
N PHE A 94 1.27 -8.19 4.88
CA PHE A 94 0.96 -6.86 5.37
C PHE A 94 1.39 -5.75 4.40
N ASP A 95 2.13 -6.12 3.35
CA ASP A 95 2.51 -5.17 2.32
C ASP A 95 1.29 -4.82 1.47
N ARG A 96 1.30 -3.61 0.93
CA ARG A 96 0.28 -3.15 0.00
C ARG A 96 0.54 -3.74 -1.38
N ASP A 97 -0.50 -4.32 -1.99
CA ASP A 97 -0.39 -4.90 -3.33
C ASP A 97 -0.42 -3.80 -4.39
N ILE A 98 0.75 -3.22 -4.66
CA ILE A 98 0.93 -2.25 -5.74
C ILE A 98 0.57 -2.86 -7.10
N ARG A 99 0.72 -4.19 -7.28
CA ARG A 99 0.34 -4.81 -8.55
C ARG A 99 -1.16 -4.75 -8.75
N GLU A 100 -1.92 -5.14 -7.72
CA GLU A 100 -3.36 -5.09 -7.75
C GLU A 100 -3.86 -3.65 -7.95
N LYS A 101 -3.35 -2.70 -7.15
CA LYS A 101 -3.78 -1.30 -7.17
C LYS A 101 -3.66 -0.65 -8.55
N TYR A 102 -2.57 -0.90 -9.26
CA TYR A 102 -2.27 -0.27 -10.55
C TYR A 102 -2.61 -1.18 -11.75
N ASN A 103 -3.40 -2.24 -11.53
CA ASN A 103 -3.80 -3.23 -12.55
C ASN A 103 -2.61 -3.77 -13.35
N ILE A 104 -1.56 -4.10 -12.61
CA ILE A 104 -0.27 -4.47 -13.14
C ILE A 104 -0.30 -5.98 -13.46
N LYS A 105 -0.49 -6.34 -14.74
CA LYS A 105 -0.35 -7.71 -15.31
C LYS A 105 0.97 -7.90 -16.11
N GLY A 106 1.72 -8.97 -15.81
CA GLY A 106 2.84 -9.49 -16.64
C GLY A 106 4.13 -8.65 -16.73
N TYR A 107 4.96 -8.66 -15.67
CA TYR A 107 6.29 -8.00 -15.60
C TYR A 107 7.37 -9.00 -15.31
#